data_AF-A0A433HU59-F1
#
_entry.id   AF-A0A433HU59-F1
#
_cell.length_a   1.000
_cell.length_b   1.000
_cell.length_c   1.000
_cell.angle_alpha   90.00
_cell.angle_beta   90.00
_cell.angle_gamma   90.00
#
_symmetry.space_group_name_H-M   'P 1'
#
loop_
_entity.id
_entity.type
_entity.pdbx_description
1 polymer ?
#
loop_
_entity_poly.entity_id
_entity_poly.type
_entity_poly.pdbx_seq_one_letter_code
_entity_poly.pdbx_strand_id
1 'polypeptide(L)'
;MVINLFNKALEAPQTLPYPVVKANKLFVENMEKMMMFQMNALKSYLDIGFNQMKAAAEIDDVKSLQDFYQRQAEIAQTVQHKMMVDAKAMTDLATRFKGEMGGLAKTTFEDALPKVA
;
A
#
# COMPACT_ATOMS: atom_id res chain seq x y z
N MET A 1 51.45 14.92 -3.58
CA MET A 1 50.77 13.61 -3.49
C MET A 1 49.71 13.57 -2.39
N VAL A 2 50.01 14.03 -1.17
CA VAL A 2 49.07 14.03 -0.03
C VAL A 2 47.86 14.96 -0.22
N ILE A 3 48.04 16.11 -0.87
CA ILE A 3 46.95 17.07 -1.17
C ILE A 3 45.92 16.49 -2.15
N ASN A 4 46.35 15.69 -3.13
CA ASN A 4 45.43 15.01 -4.05
C ASN A 4 44.64 13.89 -3.38
N LEU A 5 45.21 13.22 -2.37
CA LEU A 5 44.52 12.20 -1.58
C LEU A 5 43.43 12.83 -0.69
N PHE A 6 43.70 14.00 -0.10
CA PHE A 6 42.72 14.77 0.67
C PHE A 6 41.56 15.30 -0.21
N ASN A 7 41.86 15.82 -1.40
CA ASN A 7 40.82 16.27 -2.32
C ASN A 7 39.93 15.11 -2.82
N LYS A 8 40.52 13.95 -3.13
CA LYS A 8 39.76 12.74 -3.52
C LYS A 8 38.88 12.19 -2.39
N ALA A 9 39.28 12.36 -1.14
CA ALA A 9 38.49 11.98 0.03
C ALA A 9 37.33 12.94 0.33
N LEU A 10 37.41 14.18 -0.19
CA LEU A 10 36.39 15.22 -0.07
C LEU A 10 35.46 15.32 -1.29
N GLU A 11 35.71 14.54 -2.35
CA GLU A 11 34.75 14.38 -3.44
C GLU A 11 33.51 13.68 -2.90
N ALA A 12 32.45 14.46 -2.65
CA ALA A 12 31.13 13.90 -2.44
C ALA A 12 30.80 13.00 -3.65
N PRO A 13 30.47 11.71 -3.44
CA PRO A 13 30.18 10.84 -4.56
C PRO A 13 29.04 11.45 -5.38
N GLN A 14 29.29 11.68 -6.67
CA GLN A 14 28.33 12.23 -7.63
C GLN A 14 27.06 11.35 -7.74
N THR A 15 27.10 10.13 -7.21
CA THR A 15 26.02 9.16 -7.20
C THR A 15 25.62 8.79 -5.78
N LEU A 16 24.31 8.70 -5.53
CA LEU A 16 23.79 8.25 -4.24
C LEU A 16 24.23 6.80 -3.97
N PRO A 17 24.56 6.45 -2.71
CA PRO A 17 24.88 5.07 -2.34
C PRO A 17 23.74 4.10 -2.72
N TYR A 18 24.10 2.92 -3.22
CA TYR A 18 23.14 1.89 -3.66
C TYR A 18 22.03 1.58 -2.62
N PRO A 19 22.32 1.47 -1.31
CA PRO A 19 21.28 1.27 -0.29
C PRO A 19 20.25 2.41 -0.22
N VAL A 20 20.68 3.66 -0.41
CA VAL A 20 19.79 4.84 -0.39
C VAL A 20 18.86 4.81 -1.61
N VAL A 21 19.41 4.49 -2.78
CA VAL A 21 18.61 4.34 -4.01
C VAL A 21 17.60 3.20 -3.87
N LYS A 22 18.00 2.07 -3.28
CA LYS A 22 17.13 0.92 -3.02
C LYS A 22 16.02 1.26 -2.02
N ALA A 23 16.33 1.97 -0.95
CA ALA A 23 15.36 2.44 0.03
C ALA A 23 14.30 3.35 -0.60
N ASN A 24 14.71 4.31 -1.43
CA ASN A 24 13.79 5.22 -2.12
C ASN A 24 12.84 4.48 -3.06
N LYS A 25 13.34 3.47 -3.81
CA LYS A 25 12.50 2.64 -4.68
C LYS A 25 11.45 1.85 -3.89
N LEU A 26 11.87 1.18 -2.80
CA LEU A 26 10.94 0.44 -1.93
C LEU A 26 9.88 1.36 -1.31
N PHE A 27 10.26 2.57 -0.93
CA PHE A 27 9.31 3.55 -0.41
C PHE A 27 8.26 3.95 -1.44
N VAL A 28 8.67 4.28 -2.67
CA VAL A 28 7.75 4.62 -3.77
C VAL A 28 6.81 3.46 -4.09
N GLU A 29 7.34 2.22 -4.18
CA GLU A 29 6.51 1.04 -4.45
C GLU A 29 5.47 0.77 -3.33
N ASN A 30 5.83 1.02 -2.08
CA ASN A 30 4.89 0.91 -0.96
C ASN A 30 3.82 2.01 -0.99
N MET A 31 4.21 3.24 -1.31
CA MET A 31 3.26 4.34 -1.50
C MET A 31 2.28 4.04 -2.63
N GLU A 32 2.75 3.54 -3.76
CA GLU A 32 1.90 3.16 -4.89
C GLU A 32 0.87 2.10 -4.48
N LYS A 33 1.31 1.07 -3.76
CA LYS A 33 0.41 0.02 -3.26
C LYS A 33 -0.57 0.51 -2.21
N MET A 34 -0.17 1.43 -1.33
CA MET A 34 -1.11 2.08 -0.41
C MET A 34 -2.14 2.94 -1.15
N MET A 35 -1.73 3.69 -2.17
CA MET A 35 -2.66 4.50 -2.98
C MET A 35 -3.64 3.61 -3.74
N MET A 36 -3.17 2.52 -4.36
CA MET A 36 -4.04 1.53 -5.00
C MET A 36 -5.04 0.93 -4.01
N PHE A 37 -4.59 0.58 -2.80
CA PHE A 37 -5.48 0.09 -1.75
C PHE A 37 -6.56 1.13 -1.39
N GLN A 38 -6.18 2.39 -1.14
CA GLN A 38 -7.13 3.46 -0.80
C GLN A 38 -8.14 3.72 -1.94
N MET A 39 -7.69 3.71 -3.20
CA MET A 39 -8.55 3.88 -4.36
C MET A 39 -9.54 2.73 -4.53
N ASN A 40 -9.08 1.49 -4.34
CA ASN A 40 -9.94 0.31 -4.38
C ASN A 40 -10.97 0.31 -3.23
N ALA A 41 -10.53 0.69 -2.04
CA ALA A 41 -11.40 0.84 -0.87
C ALA A 41 -12.52 1.85 -1.18
N LEU A 42 -12.15 3.06 -1.61
CA LEU A 42 -13.06 4.14 -1.99
C LEU A 42 -14.04 3.72 -3.08
N LYS A 43 -13.53 3.12 -4.17
CA LYS A 43 -14.37 2.67 -5.29
C LYS A 43 -15.47 1.73 -4.81
N SER A 44 -15.14 0.68 -4.04
CA SER A 44 -16.19 -0.26 -3.66
C SER A 44 -17.18 0.31 -2.63
N TYR A 45 -16.77 1.24 -1.77
CA TYR A 45 -17.73 1.94 -0.89
C TYR A 45 -18.67 2.85 -1.69
N LEU A 46 -18.16 3.54 -2.71
CA LEU A 46 -18.99 4.32 -3.63
C LEU A 46 -19.95 3.40 -4.41
N ASP A 47 -19.47 2.26 -4.91
CA ASP A 47 -20.31 1.28 -5.61
C ASP A 47 -21.47 0.79 -4.72
N ILE A 48 -21.21 0.52 -3.43
CA ILE A 48 -22.25 0.15 -2.45
C ILE A 48 -23.27 1.30 -2.31
N GLY A 49 -22.81 2.54 -2.14
CA GLY A 49 -23.69 3.71 -2.00
C GLY A 49 -24.54 3.97 -3.25
N PHE A 50 -23.93 3.89 -4.44
CA PHE A 50 -24.64 4.07 -5.71
C PHE A 50 -25.69 2.99 -5.94
N ASN A 51 -25.34 1.72 -5.67
CA ASN A 51 -26.30 0.63 -5.76
C ASN A 51 -27.49 0.87 -4.82
N GLN A 52 -27.25 1.46 -3.65
CA GLN A 52 -28.33 1.73 -2.70
C GLN A 52 -29.20 2.92 -3.03
N MET A 53 -28.62 3.98 -3.61
CA MET A 53 -29.41 5.06 -4.19
C MET A 53 -30.26 4.55 -5.36
N LYS A 54 -29.71 3.69 -6.23
CA LYS A 54 -30.45 3.10 -7.33
C LYS A 54 -31.58 2.20 -6.84
N ALA A 55 -31.30 1.31 -5.89
CA ALA A 55 -32.30 0.42 -5.31
C ALA A 55 -33.42 1.20 -4.60
N ALA A 56 -33.10 2.33 -3.96
CA ALA A 56 -34.09 3.20 -3.35
C ALA A 56 -34.95 3.96 -4.39
N ALA A 57 -34.34 4.40 -5.50
CA ALA A 57 -35.05 5.06 -6.59
C ALA A 57 -35.98 4.11 -7.37
N GLU A 58 -35.75 2.81 -7.32
CA GLU A 58 -36.58 1.76 -7.94
C GLU A 58 -37.78 1.35 -7.08
N ILE A 59 -37.99 1.96 -5.90
CA ILE A 59 -39.14 1.66 -5.04
C ILE A 59 -40.37 2.42 -5.56
N ASP A 60 -41.35 1.67 -6.07
CA ASP A 60 -42.61 2.21 -6.60
C ASP A 60 -43.86 1.56 -5.96
N ASP A 61 -43.68 0.48 -5.20
CA ASP A 61 -44.76 -0.27 -4.55
C ASP A 61 -44.31 -0.94 -3.23
N VAL A 62 -45.26 -1.56 -2.52
CA VAL A 62 -44.99 -2.22 -1.23
C VAL A 62 -44.06 -3.43 -1.39
N LYS A 63 -44.05 -4.07 -2.56
CA LYS A 63 -43.23 -5.25 -2.83
C LYS A 63 -41.77 -4.87 -3.06
N SER A 64 -41.51 -3.87 -3.88
CA SER A 64 -40.19 -3.27 -4.10
C SER A 64 -39.61 -2.68 -2.81
N LEU A 65 -40.45 -2.12 -1.93
CA LEU A 65 -40.04 -1.72 -0.58
C LEU A 65 -39.58 -2.92 0.25
N GLN A 66 -40.32 -4.04 0.21
CA GLN A 66 -39.98 -5.25 0.95
C GLN A 66 -38.68 -5.91 0.41
N ASP A 67 -38.52 -5.91 -0.91
CA ASP A 67 -37.30 -6.38 -1.60
C ASP A 67 -36.09 -5.48 -1.27
N PHE A 68 -36.29 -4.16 -1.14
CA PHE A 68 -35.25 -3.24 -0.68
C PHE A 68 -34.80 -3.57 0.75
N TYR A 69 -35.75 -3.83 1.65
CA TYR A 69 -35.43 -4.25 3.02
C TYR A 69 -34.67 -5.57 3.10
N GLN A 70 -35.02 -6.55 2.26
CA GLN A 70 -34.26 -7.81 2.18
C GLN A 70 -32.82 -7.58 1.70
N ARG A 71 -32.62 -6.71 0.71
CA ARG A 71 -31.29 -6.35 0.21
C ARG A 71 -30.40 -5.65 1.25
N GLN A 72 -30.97 -5.01 2.27
CA GLN A 72 -30.18 -4.42 3.37
C GLN A 72 -29.33 -5.47 4.11
N ALA A 73 -29.81 -6.71 4.24
CA ALA A 73 -29.04 -7.79 4.85
C ALA A 73 -27.85 -8.21 3.98
N GLU A 74 -28.04 -8.27 2.66
CA GLU A 74 -26.98 -8.58 1.68
C GLU A 74 -25.90 -7.50 1.65
N ILE A 75 -26.28 -6.24 1.85
CA ILE A 75 -25.34 -5.12 1.93
C ILE A 75 -24.54 -5.20 3.21
N ALA A 76 -25.16 -5.54 4.33
CA ALA A 76 -24.44 -5.76 5.58
C ALA A 76 -23.38 -6.86 5.41
N GLN A 77 -23.72 -7.96 4.73
CA GLN A 77 -22.76 -9.03 4.40
C GLN A 77 -21.66 -8.54 3.46
N THR A 78 -22.00 -7.74 2.45
CA THR A 78 -21.04 -7.18 1.49
C THR A 78 -20.05 -6.25 2.19
N VAL A 79 -20.53 -5.36 3.08
CA VAL A 79 -19.71 -4.46 3.89
C VAL A 79 -18.82 -5.25 4.84
N GLN A 80 -19.36 -6.26 5.53
CA GLN A 80 -18.58 -7.14 6.41
C GLN A 80 -17.47 -7.86 5.65
N HIS A 81 -17.79 -8.43 4.48
CA HIS A 81 -16.82 -9.09 3.62
C HIS A 81 -15.71 -8.12 3.18
N LYS A 82 -16.10 -6.93 2.71
CA LYS A 82 -15.16 -5.88 2.33
C LYS A 82 -14.25 -5.47 3.49
N MET A 83 -14.78 -5.31 4.70
CA MET A 83 -14.00 -5.00 5.88
C MET A 83 -12.94 -6.08 6.18
N MET A 84 -13.29 -7.36 6.05
CA MET A 84 -12.34 -8.46 6.23
C MET A 84 -11.25 -8.46 5.15
N VAL A 85 -11.64 -8.22 3.89
CA VAL A 85 -10.70 -8.11 2.76
C VAL A 85 -9.75 -6.94 2.98
N ASP A 86 -10.26 -5.77 3.36
CA ASP A 86 -9.47 -4.58 3.59
C ASP A 86 -8.52 -4.76 4.79
N ALA A 87 -8.97 -5.42 5.86
CA ALA A 87 -8.11 -5.77 7.01
C ALA A 87 -6.97 -6.73 6.62
N LYS A 88 -7.26 -7.72 5.76
CA LYS A 88 -6.24 -8.62 5.22
C LYS A 88 -5.24 -7.86 4.36
N ALA A 89 -5.71 -7.00 3.45
CA ALA A 89 -4.86 -6.19 2.60
C ALA A 89 -3.93 -5.27 3.40
N MET A 90 -4.43 -4.65 4.48
CA MET A 90 -3.59 -3.87 5.40
C MET A 90 -2.52 -4.72 6.08
N THR A 91 -2.87 -5.93 6.54
CA THR A 91 -1.92 -6.86 7.18
C THR A 91 -0.84 -7.31 6.20
N ASP A 92 -1.22 -7.59 4.96
CA ASP A 92 -0.30 -7.99 3.89
C ASP A 92 0.65 -6.82 3.53
N LEU A 93 0.13 -5.58 3.44
CA LEU A 93 0.94 -4.36 3.26
C LEU A 93 1.95 -4.16 4.39
N ALA A 94 1.51 -4.29 5.66
CA ALA A 94 2.37 -4.12 6.83
C ALA A 94 3.47 -5.20 6.88
N THR A 95 3.12 -6.45 6.57
CA THR A 95 4.07 -7.57 6.54
C THR A 95 5.12 -7.36 5.45
N ARG A 96 4.69 -6.93 4.26
CA ARG A 96 5.61 -6.63 3.17
C ARG A 96 6.54 -5.47 3.49
N PHE A 97 6.03 -4.37 4.04
CA PHE A 97 6.85 -3.24 4.47
C PHE A 97 7.93 -3.68 5.48
N LYS A 98 7.54 -4.48 6.49
CA LYS A 98 8.48 -5.03 7.47
C LYS A 98 9.56 -5.91 6.81
N GLY A 99 9.18 -6.76 5.86
CA GLY A 99 10.12 -7.60 5.11
C GLY A 99 11.09 -6.79 4.27
N GLU A 100 10.61 -5.76 3.58
CA GLU A 100 11.43 -4.87 2.74
C GLU A 100 12.43 -4.06 3.58
N MET A 101 12.01 -3.54 4.73
CA MET A 101 12.90 -2.87 5.67
C MET A 101 13.94 -3.81 6.28
N GLY A 102 13.55 -5.04 6.64
CA GLY A 102 14.48 -6.07 7.12
C GLY A 102 15.51 -6.46 6.05
N GLY A 103 15.08 -6.57 4.79
CA GLY A 103 15.96 -6.82 3.65
C GLY A 103 16.94 -5.68 3.40
N LEU A 104 16.50 -4.43 3.50
CA LEU A 104 17.35 -3.25 3.37
C LEU A 104 18.43 -3.21 4.47
N ALA A 105 18.05 -3.50 5.71
CA ALA A 105 18.98 -3.56 6.84
C ALA A 105 20.04 -4.64 6.62
N LYS A 106 19.63 -5.83 6.14
CA LYS A 106 20.54 -6.93 5.82
C LYS A 106 21.52 -6.56 4.69
N THR A 107 21.03 -6.02 3.55
CA THR A 107 21.91 -5.59 2.44
C THR A 107 22.87 -4.49 2.88
N THR A 108 22.42 -3.54 3.71
CA THR A 108 23.30 -2.49 4.25
C THR A 108 24.39 -3.08 5.14
N PHE A 109 24.08 -4.10 5.93
CA PHE A 109 25.04 -4.80 6.78
C PHE A 109 26.04 -5.63 5.96
N GLU A 110 25.58 -6.29 4.89
CA GLU A 110 26.41 -7.05 3.96
C GLU A 110 27.34 -6.16 3.12
N ASP A 111 26.87 -4.98 2.68
CA ASP A 111 27.69 -3.99 1.98
C ASP A 111 28.68 -3.25 2.92
N ALA A 112 28.35 -3.13 4.21
CA ALA A 112 29.20 -2.51 5.22
C ALA A 112 30.25 -3.46 5.81
N LEU A 113 30.06 -4.78 5.69
CA LEU A 113 31.14 -5.74 5.94
C LEU A 113 32.19 -5.50 4.86
N PRO A 114 33.42 -5.07 5.21
CA PRO A 114 34.48 -4.93 4.23
C PRO A 114 34.62 -6.27 3.53
N LYS A 115 34.73 -6.26 2.20
CA LYS A 115 35.31 -7.39 1.46
C LYS A 115 36.72 -7.58 2.00
N VAL A 116 36.85 -8.33 3.09
CA VAL A 116 38.15 -8.71 3.63
C VAL A 116 38.75 -9.68 2.61
N ALA A 117 39.93 -9.28 2.16
CA ALA A 117 40.89 -9.92 1.25
C ALA A 117 40.74 -11.44 1.07
#